data_AF-A0A834R2K8-F1
#
_entry.id   AF-A0A834R2K8-F1
#
_cell.length_a   1.000
_cell.length_b   1.000
_cell.length_c   1.000
_cell.angle_alpha   90.00
_cell.angle_beta   90.00
_cell.angle_gamma   90.00
#
_symmetry.space_group_name_H-M   'P 1'
#
loop_
_entity.id
_entity.type
_entity.pdbx_description
1 polymer ?
#
loop_
_entity_poly.entity_id
_entity_poly.type
_entity_poly.pdbx_seq_one_letter_code
_entity_poly.pdbx_strand_id
1 'polypeptide(L)'
;KQSQQSKPQSQPQQQQQQQQQQQSPNKHRYPVVVFIAGDDLYQTGTGNSFDGSIWSSYGRVIVVTINYRLGVLGFLPAMVDGTIRGNYGLMDQVAALHWIQENIAEFGGEPNNVTIVGHSFGASCVHLLTLSPMAKGLFSRVILMSGSALAPSTMAREAERNTILLGKKLQCPIYDNIQLVECLKRKPFEDLLDLDSIKSPRFLSPFGPIIDGIVVIEDPRIMMESMAYQMTSSRSSSLNVYSSTNIYQKNSTQRYASLKNALWEQGPYFDGDIMFGVTQQLIPLNIFNGQEERFGISIEHRNRILRTLIRNLFDFHQQTIFWT
;
A
#
# COMPACT_ATOMS: atom_id res chain seq x y z
N LYS A 1 68.74 -17.88 43.84
CA LYS A 1 69.25 -16.85 42.90
C LYS A 1 68.74 -17.22 41.51
N GLN A 2 67.55 -16.72 41.16
CA GLN A 2 67.33 -15.71 40.09
C GLN A 2 67.69 -16.27 38.71
N SER A 3 66.72 -16.78 37.95
CA SER A 3 65.71 -16.07 37.12
C SER A 3 66.28 -15.59 35.79
N GLN A 4 66.09 -16.38 34.74
CA GLN A 4 66.18 -15.93 33.35
C GLN A 4 64.83 -15.38 32.90
N GLN A 5 64.89 -14.20 32.29
CA GLN A 5 63.77 -13.48 31.69
C GLN A 5 63.35 -14.14 30.37
N SER A 6 62.06 -14.39 30.20
CA SER A 6 61.40 -14.48 28.90
C SER A 6 60.21 -13.52 28.91
N LYS A 7 60.29 -12.47 28.08
CA LYS A 7 59.19 -11.52 27.83
C LYS A 7 57.99 -12.26 27.21
N PRO A 8 56.75 -12.06 27.68
CA PRO A 8 55.57 -12.42 26.92
C PRO A 8 55.15 -11.30 25.97
N GLN A 9 54.76 -11.72 24.77
CA GLN A 9 54.13 -10.92 23.73
C GLN A 9 52.77 -10.36 24.17
N SER A 10 52.44 -9.23 23.55
CA SER A 10 51.23 -8.44 23.63
C SER A 10 49.93 -9.18 23.26
N GLN A 11 48.91 -9.08 24.12
CA GLN A 11 47.51 -9.07 23.72
C GLN A 11 46.74 -8.06 24.58
N PRO A 12 46.14 -7.01 23.95
CA PRO A 12 44.82 -6.59 24.40
C PRO A 12 43.94 -6.22 23.20
N GLN A 13 43.16 -7.18 22.69
CA GLN A 13 42.06 -6.90 21.76
C GLN A 13 40.75 -7.63 22.11
N GLN A 14 40.76 -8.56 23.08
CA GLN A 14 39.56 -9.32 23.43
C GLN A 14 38.68 -8.65 24.51
N GLN A 15 39.16 -7.61 25.20
CA GLN A 15 38.36 -6.92 26.23
C GLN A 15 37.46 -5.79 25.71
N GLN A 16 37.67 -5.30 24.47
CA GLN A 16 36.79 -4.27 23.88
C GLN A 16 35.57 -4.83 23.13
N GLN A 17 35.56 -6.11 22.75
CA GLN A 17 34.40 -6.73 22.09
C GLN A 17 33.36 -7.32 23.05
N GLN A 18 33.68 -7.45 24.34
CA GLN A 18 32.74 -7.99 25.35
C GLN A 18 31.86 -6.92 26.01
N GLN A 19 32.01 -5.63 25.67
CA GLN A 19 31.20 -4.54 26.25
C GLN A 19 29.99 -4.11 25.42
N GLN A 20 29.74 -4.70 24.24
CA GLN A 20 28.56 -4.36 23.40
C GLN A 20 27.36 -5.30 23.55
N GLN A 21 27.42 -6.32 24.42
CA GLN A 21 26.28 -7.22 24.70
C GLN A 21 25.80 -7.13 26.15
N GLN A 22 25.82 -5.93 26.75
CA GLN A 22 24.95 -5.67 27.90
C GLN A 22 23.54 -5.42 27.36
N GLN A 23 22.76 -6.49 27.26
CA GLN A 23 21.30 -6.42 27.17
C GLN A 23 20.80 -5.61 28.38
N SER A 24 20.46 -4.35 28.13
CA SER A 24 19.74 -3.50 29.06
C SER A 24 18.46 -4.23 29.54
N PRO A 25 18.08 -4.06 30.82
CA PRO A 25 16.98 -4.81 31.43
C PRO A 25 15.71 -4.65 30.60
N ASN A 26 15.11 -5.78 30.23
CA ASN A 26 13.86 -5.99 29.47
C ASN A 26 13.02 -4.71 29.27
N LYS A 27 13.46 -3.84 28.34
CA LYS A 27 12.75 -2.61 28.00
C LYS A 27 11.53 -3.06 27.22
N HIS A 28 10.36 -3.01 27.85
CA HIS A 28 9.11 -3.41 27.22
C HIS A 28 8.94 -2.64 25.90
N ARG A 29 9.01 -3.35 24.78
CA ARG A 29 8.86 -2.79 23.44
C ARG A 29 7.41 -2.86 23.02
N TYR A 30 6.93 -1.77 22.44
CA TYR A 30 5.54 -1.64 22.02
C TYR A 30 5.34 -2.16 20.59
N PRO A 31 4.20 -2.81 20.27
CA PRO A 31 3.82 -3.07 18.90
C PRO A 31 3.76 -1.76 18.10
N VAL A 32 4.07 -1.84 16.81
CA VAL A 32 4.12 -0.68 15.92
C VAL A 32 2.97 -0.76 14.92
N VAL A 33 2.18 0.31 14.84
CA VAL A 33 1.09 0.48 13.89
C VAL A 33 1.47 1.58 12.92
N VAL A 34 1.55 1.26 11.64
CA VAL A 34 1.87 2.22 10.57
C VAL A 34 0.60 2.53 9.78
N PHE A 35 0.19 3.78 9.76
CA PHE A 35 -1.01 4.21 9.06
C PHE A 35 -0.67 4.83 7.71
N ILE A 36 -1.26 4.27 6.66
CA ILE A 36 -1.18 4.74 5.28
C ILE A 36 -2.54 5.31 4.89
N ALA A 37 -2.62 6.64 4.89
CA ALA A 37 -3.78 7.35 4.39
C ALA A 37 -3.91 7.13 2.87
N GLY A 38 -5.12 7.19 2.35
CA GLY A 38 -5.29 7.31 0.91
C GLY A 38 -6.65 7.85 0.55
N ASP A 39 -6.63 9.00 -0.09
CA ASP A 39 -7.81 9.73 -0.51
C ASP A 39 -7.78 9.94 -2.03
N ASP A 40 -8.92 10.31 -2.58
CA ASP A 40 -9.06 10.85 -3.95
C ASP A 40 -8.20 10.19 -5.04
N LEU A 41 -8.31 8.87 -5.21
CA LEU A 41 -7.65 8.13 -6.31
C LEU A 41 -6.13 8.35 -6.39
N TYR A 42 -5.46 8.43 -5.23
CA TYR A 42 -4.02 8.68 -5.08
C TYR A 42 -3.57 10.10 -5.42
N GLN A 43 -4.49 11.05 -5.69
CA GLN A 43 -4.14 12.43 -6.06
C GLN A 43 -3.89 13.32 -4.84
N THR A 44 -4.63 13.08 -3.76
CA THR A 44 -4.56 13.90 -2.54
C THR A 44 -4.49 13.01 -1.31
N GLY A 45 -4.16 13.63 -0.17
CA GLY A 45 -4.03 12.96 1.12
C GLY A 45 -2.76 13.35 1.85
N THR A 46 -2.73 13.10 3.15
CA THR A 46 -1.55 13.27 3.97
C THR A 46 -1.65 12.38 5.20
N GLY A 47 -0.54 11.83 5.67
CA GLY A 47 -0.48 11.15 6.95
C GLY A 47 -0.76 12.08 8.14
N ASN A 48 -0.64 13.39 7.95
CA ASN A 48 -0.84 14.39 9.00
C ASN A 48 -2.33 14.60 9.35
N SER A 49 -3.26 14.15 8.50
CA SER A 49 -4.71 14.26 8.77
C SER A 49 -5.17 13.31 9.88
N PHE A 50 -4.35 12.32 10.22
CA PHE A 50 -4.66 11.31 11.24
C PHE A 50 -3.86 11.56 12.52
N ASP A 51 -4.55 11.87 13.62
CA ASP A 51 -3.95 11.97 14.95
C ASP A 51 -3.88 10.58 15.62
N GLY A 52 -2.66 10.03 15.70
CA GLY A 52 -2.38 8.74 16.32
C GLY A 52 -2.38 8.73 17.85
N SER A 53 -2.56 9.86 18.53
CA SER A 53 -2.40 9.99 19.98
C SER A 53 -3.34 9.10 20.78
N ILE A 54 -4.61 9.03 20.37
CA ILE A 54 -5.62 8.20 21.04
C ILE A 54 -5.28 6.71 20.88
N TRP A 55 -4.90 6.29 19.68
CA TRP A 55 -4.51 4.90 19.41
C TRP A 55 -3.27 4.51 20.20
N SER A 56 -2.27 5.41 20.25
CA SER A 56 -1.05 5.17 21.01
C SER A 56 -1.31 5.05 22.51
N SER A 57 -2.07 5.99 23.09
CA SER A 57 -2.36 6.00 24.52
C SER A 57 -3.27 4.85 24.95
N TYR A 58 -4.33 4.57 24.21
CA TYR A 58 -5.32 3.55 24.58
C TYR A 58 -4.82 2.14 24.27
N GLY A 59 -4.25 1.95 23.07
CA GLY A 59 -3.78 0.66 22.59
C GLY A 59 -2.42 0.24 23.15
N ARG A 60 -1.68 1.16 23.78
CA ARG A 60 -0.27 0.96 24.18
C ARG A 60 0.56 0.47 22.99
N VAL A 61 0.50 1.23 21.90
CA VAL A 61 1.22 0.97 20.65
C VAL A 61 1.95 2.23 20.20
N ILE A 62 2.98 2.07 19.40
CA ILE A 62 3.56 3.19 18.66
C ILE A 62 2.78 3.35 17.36
N VAL A 63 2.33 4.58 17.09
CA VAL A 63 1.64 4.90 15.85
C VAL A 63 2.56 5.74 14.98
N VAL A 64 2.76 5.31 13.73
CA VAL A 64 3.55 6.03 12.73
C VAL A 64 2.65 6.37 11.56
N THR A 65 2.54 7.64 11.21
CA THR A 65 1.87 8.08 9.97
C THR A 65 2.94 8.43 8.94
N ILE A 66 2.72 8.06 7.68
CA ILE A 66 3.68 8.31 6.61
C ILE A 66 3.07 9.17 5.51
N ASN A 67 3.92 9.97 4.85
CA ASN A 67 3.59 10.65 3.62
C ASN A 67 4.36 9.99 2.48
N TYR A 68 3.72 9.83 1.33
CA TYR A 68 4.30 9.29 0.11
C TYR A 68 3.93 10.17 -1.07
N ARG A 69 4.68 10.11 -2.18
CA ARG A 69 4.37 10.92 -3.37
C ARG A 69 3.01 10.52 -3.96
N LEU A 70 2.24 11.53 -4.34
CA LEU A 70 0.87 11.41 -4.86
C LEU A 70 0.79 11.82 -6.34
N GLY A 71 -0.31 11.44 -6.99
CA GLY A 71 -0.68 11.82 -8.35
C GLY A 71 0.43 11.56 -9.37
N VAL A 72 0.64 12.52 -10.26
CA VAL A 72 1.69 12.48 -11.29
C VAL A 72 3.08 12.27 -10.68
N LEU A 73 3.37 12.89 -9.53
CA LEU A 73 4.70 12.78 -8.91
C LEU A 73 4.97 11.40 -8.32
N GLY A 74 3.93 10.70 -7.87
CA GLY A 74 4.02 9.39 -7.27
C GLY A 74 3.85 8.23 -8.24
N PHE A 75 3.16 8.44 -9.37
CA PHE A 75 2.65 7.34 -10.18
C PHE A 75 2.81 7.55 -11.69
N LEU A 76 3.60 8.53 -12.14
CA LEU A 76 3.90 8.70 -13.56
C LEU A 76 4.79 7.56 -14.08
N PRO A 77 4.34 6.80 -15.11
CA PRO A 77 5.19 5.82 -15.77
C PRO A 77 6.29 6.49 -16.58
N ALA A 78 7.52 6.09 -16.30
CA ALA A 78 8.74 6.39 -17.03
C ALA A 78 9.33 5.08 -17.56
N MET A 79 9.57 5.01 -18.86
CA MET A 79 10.29 3.89 -19.46
C MET A 79 11.78 4.19 -19.41
N VAL A 80 12.52 3.41 -18.64
CA VAL A 80 13.97 3.50 -18.50
C VAL A 80 14.56 2.16 -18.91
N ASP A 81 15.46 2.18 -19.90
CA ASP A 81 16.13 0.98 -20.42
C ASP A 81 15.18 -0.15 -20.87
N GLY A 82 14.05 0.22 -21.48
CA GLY A 82 13.02 -0.72 -21.94
C GLY A 82 12.15 -1.32 -20.83
N THR A 83 12.30 -0.85 -19.58
CA THR A 83 11.48 -1.26 -18.44
C THR A 83 10.61 -0.10 -17.98
N ILE A 84 9.31 -0.36 -17.79
CA ILE A 84 8.37 0.63 -17.25
C ILE A 84 8.60 0.74 -15.74
N ARG A 85 8.82 1.95 -15.24
CA ARG A 85 8.92 2.30 -13.82
C ARG A 85 7.89 3.37 -13.52
N GLY A 86 7.26 3.39 -12.36
CA GLY A 86 6.30 4.47 -12.06
C GLY A 86 5.75 4.49 -10.65
N ASN A 87 5.73 3.34 -9.97
CA ASN A 87 5.22 3.15 -8.61
C ASN A 87 6.03 3.86 -7.51
N TYR A 88 6.46 5.10 -7.73
CA TYR A 88 7.27 5.89 -6.81
C TYR A 88 6.59 6.08 -5.45
N GLY A 89 5.26 6.29 -5.44
CA GLY A 89 4.48 6.36 -4.20
C GLY A 89 4.50 5.07 -3.40
N LEU A 90 4.45 3.90 -4.05
CA LEU A 90 4.61 2.61 -3.35
C LEU A 90 6.06 2.40 -2.89
N MET A 91 7.04 2.80 -3.69
CA MET A 91 8.46 2.73 -3.30
C MET A 91 8.77 3.64 -2.10
N ASP A 92 8.12 4.80 -1.98
CA ASP A 92 8.23 5.65 -0.79
C ASP A 92 7.69 4.94 0.46
N GLN A 93 6.57 4.23 0.32
CA GLN A 93 6.00 3.43 1.42
C GLN A 93 6.95 2.29 1.83
N VAL A 94 7.55 1.59 0.87
CA VAL A 94 8.57 0.56 1.13
C VAL A 94 9.80 1.17 1.83
N ALA A 95 10.28 2.32 1.37
CA ALA A 95 11.40 3.02 1.98
C ALA A 95 11.10 3.44 3.42
N ALA A 96 9.88 3.93 3.68
CA ALA A 96 9.44 4.27 5.03
C ALA A 96 9.38 3.03 5.93
N LEU A 97 8.94 1.87 5.41
CA LEU A 97 8.91 0.62 6.16
C LEU A 97 10.32 0.10 6.48
N HIS A 98 11.28 0.23 5.57
CA HIS A 98 12.69 -0.05 5.87
C HIS A 98 13.21 0.86 6.98
N TRP A 99 12.91 2.16 6.91
CA TRP A 99 13.31 3.09 7.96
C TRP A 99 12.71 2.67 9.32
N ILE A 100 11.45 2.25 9.36
CA ILE A 100 10.80 1.76 10.58
C ILE A 100 11.51 0.51 11.09
N GLN A 101 11.82 -0.46 10.24
CA GLN A 101 12.56 -1.67 10.63
C GLN A 101 13.92 -1.34 11.28
N GLU A 102 14.64 -0.37 10.72
CA GLU A 102 15.98 0.01 11.18
C GLU A 102 15.98 0.91 12.42
N ASN A 103 14.94 1.74 12.62
CA ASN A 103 14.99 2.84 13.59
C ASN A 103 13.95 2.73 14.73
N ILE A 104 12.85 2.00 14.56
CA ILE A 104 11.72 2.09 15.50
C ILE A 104 12.05 1.56 16.91
N ALA A 105 13.07 0.71 17.02
CA ALA A 105 13.57 0.21 18.30
C ALA A 105 14.05 1.33 19.23
N GLU A 106 14.62 2.41 18.68
CA GLU A 106 15.06 3.58 19.46
C GLU A 106 13.89 4.35 20.09
N PHE A 107 12.73 4.32 19.43
CA PHE A 107 11.48 4.89 19.93
C PHE A 107 10.74 3.96 20.91
N GLY A 108 11.32 2.79 21.22
CA GLY A 108 10.72 1.78 22.09
C GLY A 108 9.76 0.84 21.36
N GLY A 109 9.81 0.76 20.03
CA GLY A 109 9.01 -0.14 19.22
C GLY A 109 9.64 -1.51 19.01
N GLU A 110 8.81 -2.49 18.69
CA GLU A 110 9.23 -3.85 18.31
C GLU A 110 9.22 -3.98 16.77
N PRO A 111 10.39 -4.01 16.09
CA PRO A 111 10.46 -4.06 14.62
C PRO A 111 9.87 -5.36 14.03
N ASN A 112 9.92 -6.46 14.79
CA ASN A 112 9.31 -7.73 14.40
C ASN A 112 7.79 -7.78 14.63
N ASN A 113 7.18 -6.69 15.13
CA ASN A 113 5.76 -6.62 15.45
C ASN A 113 5.13 -5.35 14.84
N VAL A 114 5.30 -5.22 13.53
CA VAL A 114 4.78 -4.10 12.73
C VAL A 114 3.47 -4.52 12.06
N THR A 115 2.45 -3.69 12.24
CA THR A 115 1.14 -3.81 11.58
C THR A 115 0.93 -2.61 10.68
N ILE A 116 0.69 -2.82 9.39
CA ILE A 116 0.36 -1.73 8.46
C ILE A 116 -1.15 -1.62 8.28
N VAL A 117 -1.68 -0.41 8.37
CA VAL A 117 -3.12 -0.11 8.32
C VAL A 117 -3.35 0.87 7.20
N GLY A 118 -4.22 0.50 6.26
CA GLY A 118 -4.59 1.35 5.14
C GLY A 118 -6.06 1.71 5.20
N HIS A 119 -6.39 2.93 4.78
CA HIS A 119 -7.77 3.37 4.56
C HIS A 119 -7.99 3.74 3.09
N SER A 120 -9.12 3.30 2.51
CA SER A 120 -9.52 3.61 1.12
C SER A 120 -8.39 3.26 0.13
N PHE A 121 -7.86 4.22 -0.62
CA PHE A 121 -6.73 3.97 -1.54
C PHE A 121 -5.44 3.58 -0.82
N GLY A 122 -5.28 3.97 0.45
CA GLY A 122 -4.20 3.51 1.31
C GLY A 122 -4.33 2.03 1.64
N ALA A 123 -5.56 1.52 1.79
CA ALA A 123 -5.80 0.08 1.91
C ALA A 123 -5.46 -0.65 0.60
N SER A 124 -5.78 -0.06 -0.56
CA SER A 124 -5.32 -0.59 -1.85
C SER A 124 -3.80 -0.67 -1.95
N CYS A 125 -3.08 0.38 -1.51
CA CYS A 125 -1.62 0.36 -1.41
C CYS A 125 -1.11 -0.74 -0.46
N VAL A 126 -1.64 -0.82 0.76
CA VAL A 126 -1.28 -1.85 1.74
C VAL A 126 -1.50 -3.26 1.19
N HIS A 127 -2.62 -3.48 0.51
CA HIS A 127 -2.90 -4.77 -0.13
C HIS A 127 -1.94 -5.05 -1.30
N LEU A 128 -1.50 -4.05 -2.07
CA LEU A 128 -0.44 -4.24 -3.06
C LEU A 128 0.91 -4.56 -2.41
N LEU A 129 1.24 -3.95 -1.28
CA LEU A 129 2.47 -4.23 -0.54
C LEU A 129 2.52 -5.67 -0.03
N THR A 130 1.39 -6.28 0.38
CA THR A 130 1.38 -7.71 0.75
C THR A 130 1.71 -8.63 -0.41
N LEU A 131 1.47 -8.17 -1.64
CA LEU A 131 1.77 -8.91 -2.86
C LEU A 131 3.19 -8.61 -3.38
N SER A 132 3.83 -7.55 -2.88
CA SER A 132 5.11 -7.08 -3.40
C SER A 132 6.30 -7.83 -2.80
N PRO A 133 7.25 -8.32 -3.62
CA PRO A 133 8.50 -8.89 -3.11
C PRO A 133 9.33 -7.86 -2.33
N MET A 134 9.22 -6.57 -2.68
CA MET A 134 9.99 -5.50 -2.08
C MET A 134 9.59 -5.23 -0.62
N ALA A 135 8.38 -5.62 -0.23
CA ALA A 135 7.89 -5.40 1.13
C ALA A 135 7.98 -6.66 2.02
N LYS A 136 8.56 -7.75 1.49
CA LYS A 136 8.71 -9.02 2.19
C LYS A 136 9.51 -8.85 3.48
N GLY A 137 8.91 -9.26 4.60
CA GLY A 137 9.54 -9.19 5.92
C GLY A 137 9.54 -7.82 6.58
N LEU A 138 8.93 -6.79 5.97
CA LEU A 138 8.88 -5.44 6.56
C LEU A 138 7.73 -5.24 7.54
N PHE A 139 6.74 -6.12 7.54
CA PHE A 139 5.59 -6.10 8.44
C PHE A 139 5.02 -7.51 8.59
N SER A 140 4.28 -7.72 9.68
CA SER A 140 3.75 -9.03 10.06
C SER A 140 2.23 -9.11 9.95
N ARG A 141 1.54 -7.97 9.99
CA ARG A 141 0.08 -7.91 9.95
C ARG A 141 -0.40 -6.75 9.11
N VAL A 142 -1.58 -6.90 8.52
CA VAL A 142 -2.21 -5.84 7.75
C VAL A 142 -3.68 -5.66 8.16
N ILE A 143 -4.12 -4.41 8.17
CA ILE A 143 -5.53 -4.04 8.32
C ILE A 143 -5.93 -3.23 7.10
N LEU A 144 -6.90 -3.73 6.36
CA LEU A 144 -7.40 -3.16 5.12
C LEU A 144 -8.78 -2.54 5.35
N MET A 145 -8.87 -1.21 5.42
CA MET A 145 -10.13 -0.50 5.64
C MET A 145 -10.69 0.07 4.33
N SER A 146 -11.78 -0.50 3.82
CA SER A 146 -12.52 -0.01 2.65
C SER A 146 -11.68 0.16 1.36
N GLY A 147 -10.71 -0.72 1.12
CA GLY A 147 -9.96 -0.76 -0.15
C GLY A 147 -9.26 -2.10 -0.37
N SER A 148 -8.87 -2.36 -1.62
CA SER A 148 -8.30 -3.64 -2.05
C SER A 148 -7.53 -3.51 -3.35
N ALA A 149 -6.47 -4.31 -3.51
CA ALA A 149 -5.73 -4.50 -4.75
C ALA A 149 -6.62 -4.92 -5.95
N LEU A 150 -7.78 -5.52 -5.66
CA LEU A 150 -8.72 -6.01 -6.68
C LEU A 150 -9.73 -4.96 -7.17
N ALA A 151 -9.79 -3.78 -6.54
CA ALA A 151 -10.74 -2.76 -6.95
C ALA A 151 -10.38 -2.23 -8.36
N PRO A 152 -11.36 -1.96 -9.24
CA PRO A 152 -11.10 -1.45 -10.58
C PRO A 152 -10.30 -0.14 -10.60
N SER A 153 -10.47 0.68 -9.56
CA SER A 153 -9.83 1.97 -9.36
C SER A 153 -8.37 1.87 -8.87
N THR A 154 -7.92 0.69 -8.44
CA THR A 154 -6.61 0.51 -7.81
C THR A 154 -5.47 0.58 -8.80
N MET A 155 -5.62 -0.03 -9.99
CA MET A 155 -4.57 -0.09 -11.01
C MET A 155 -4.84 0.93 -12.12
N ALA A 156 -3.86 1.78 -12.42
CA ALA A 156 -3.94 2.78 -13.48
C ALA A 156 -3.52 2.20 -14.84
N ARG A 157 -4.42 1.45 -15.48
CA ARG A 157 -4.14 0.74 -16.76
C ARG A 157 -3.82 1.67 -17.93
N GLU A 158 -4.33 2.91 -17.91
CA GLU A 158 -4.12 3.90 -18.97
C GLU A 158 -3.02 4.92 -18.62
N ALA A 159 -2.21 4.69 -17.57
CA ALA A 159 -1.23 5.66 -17.09
C ALA A 159 -0.21 6.09 -18.15
N GLU A 160 0.24 5.17 -19.01
CA GLU A 160 1.16 5.49 -20.12
C GLU A 160 0.52 6.42 -21.14
N ARG A 161 -0.73 6.12 -21.53
CA ARG A 161 -1.52 6.97 -22.42
C ARG A 161 -1.72 8.36 -21.81
N ASN A 162 -2.04 8.41 -20.52
CA ASN A 162 -2.23 9.66 -19.78
C ASN A 162 -0.93 10.47 -19.71
N THR A 163 0.22 9.80 -19.59
CA THR A 163 1.54 10.45 -19.63
C THR A 163 1.83 11.09 -20.98
N ILE A 164 1.48 10.41 -22.09
CA ILE A 164 1.59 10.99 -23.43
C ILE A 164 0.65 12.19 -23.61
N LEU A 165 -0.58 12.12 -23.08
CA LEU A 165 -1.54 13.23 -23.13
C LEU A 165 -1.04 14.44 -22.33
N LEU A 166 -0.47 14.20 -21.15
CA LEU A 166 0.18 15.24 -20.34
C LEU A 166 1.37 15.85 -21.10
N GLY A 167 2.21 15.02 -21.72
CA GLY A 167 3.31 15.44 -22.57
C GLY A 167 2.85 16.36 -23.72
N LYS A 168 1.78 15.98 -24.42
CA LYS A 168 1.19 16.81 -25.49
C LYS A 168 0.72 18.17 -24.98
N LYS A 169 0.03 18.21 -23.85
CA LYS A 169 -0.45 19.45 -23.23
C LYS A 169 0.70 20.38 -22.89
N LEU A 170 1.74 19.84 -22.26
CA LEU A 170 2.90 20.59 -21.80
C LEU A 170 3.96 20.81 -22.89
N GLN A 171 3.64 20.48 -24.15
CA GLN A 171 4.54 20.66 -25.29
C GLN A 171 5.90 19.94 -25.11
N CYS A 172 5.86 18.75 -24.53
CA CYS A 172 7.02 17.88 -24.39
C CYS A 172 7.15 16.90 -25.57
N PRO A 173 8.38 16.44 -25.90
CA PRO A 173 8.58 15.39 -26.89
C PRO A 173 7.86 14.11 -26.45
N ILE A 174 7.03 13.51 -27.31
CA ILE A 174 6.19 12.35 -26.96
C ILE A 174 6.63 11.03 -27.61
N TYR A 175 7.57 11.10 -28.55
CA TYR A 175 8.03 9.93 -29.31
C TYR A 175 9.16 9.17 -28.63
N ASP A 176 9.88 9.87 -27.74
CA ASP A 176 10.93 9.31 -26.91
C ASP A 176 10.52 9.47 -25.44
N ASN A 177 10.35 8.35 -24.74
CA ASN A 177 9.91 8.34 -23.35
C ASN A 177 10.94 8.99 -22.42
N ILE A 178 12.24 8.83 -22.70
CA ILE A 178 13.31 9.41 -21.89
C ILE A 178 13.23 10.94 -21.99
N GLN A 179 13.15 11.47 -23.21
CA GLN A 179 13.00 12.91 -23.46
C GLN A 179 11.67 13.46 -22.93
N LEU A 180 10.59 12.67 -23.01
CA LEU A 180 9.30 13.03 -22.44
C LEU A 180 9.41 13.26 -20.94
N VAL A 181 9.95 12.28 -20.21
CA VAL A 181 10.09 12.33 -18.75
C VAL A 181 11.07 13.43 -18.34
N GLU A 182 12.19 13.59 -19.03
CA GLU A 182 13.13 14.69 -18.78
C GLU A 182 12.49 16.06 -18.99
N CYS A 183 11.68 16.22 -20.03
CA CYS A 183 10.93 17.45 -20.27
C CYS A 183 9.91 17.71 -19.16
N LEU A 184 9.14 16.70 -18.77
CA LEU A 184 8.13 16.80 -17.70
C LEU A 184 8.78 17.16 -16.35
N LYS A 185 9.97 16.62 -16.04
CA LYS A 185 10.74 16.99 -14.83
C LYS A 185 11.15 18.46 -14.79
N ARG A 186 11.23 19.13 -15.93
CA ARG A 186 11.59 20.57 -16.03
C ARG A 186 10.36 21.49 -16.01
N LYS A 187 9.15 20.93 -16.02
CA LYS A 187 7.92 21.74 -15.98
C LYS A 187 7.64 22.22 -14.56
N PRO A 188 7.01 23.41 -14.42
CA PRO A 188 6.48 23.86 -13.14
C PRO A 188 5.55 22.82 -12.52
N PHE A 189 5.53 22.76 -11.20
CA PHE A 189 4.71 21.79 -10.47
C PHE A 189 3.22 22.02 -10.73
N GLU A 190 2.80 23.27 -10.80
CA GLU A 190 1.43 23.70 -11.04
C GLU A 190 0.91 23.18 -12.39
N ASP A 191 1.76 23.21 -13.43
CA ASP A 191 1.45 22.71 -14.76
C ASP A 191 1.29 21.18 -14.79
N LEU A 192 1.98 20.46 -13.89
CA LEU A 192 1.87 19.01 -13.75
C LEU A 192 0.60 18.58 -13.02
N LEU A 193 0.03 19.46 -12.17
CA LEU A 193 -1.20 19.20 -11.44
C LEU A 193 -2.46 19.52 -12.26
N ASP A 194 -2.35 20.35 -13.30
CA ASP A 194 -3.47 20.67 -14.18
C ASP A 194 -3.80 19.47 -15.10
N LEU A 195 -4.62 18.57 -14.57
CA LEU A 195 -5.07 17.34 -15.24
C LEU A 195 -6.45 17.47 -15.89
N ASP A 196 -7.02 18.68 -16.01
CA ASP A 196 -8.39 18.89 -16.51
C ASP A 196 -8.62 18.32 -17.94
N SER A 197 -7.55 18.21 -18.72
CA SER A 197 -7.58 17.64 -20.07
C SER A 197 -7.52 16.10 -20.08
N ILE A 198 -7.11 15.47 -18.98
CA ILE A 198 -6.98 14.01 -18.87
C ILE A 198 -8.30 13.45 -18.36
N LYS A 199 -9.17 13.10 -19.31
CA LYS A 199 -10.48 12.48 -19.01
C LYS A 199 -10.28 11.03 -18.60
N SER A 200 -10.18 10.78 -17.30
CA SER A 200 -10.32 9.43 -16.75
C SER A 200 -11.81 9.06 -16.63
N PRO A 201 -12.22 7.83 -17.00
CA PRO A 201 -13.57 7.35 -16.71
C PRO A 201 -13.90 7.44 -15.21
N ARG A 202 -15.18 7.57 -14.89
CA ARG A 202 -15.63 7.59 -13.49
C ARG A 202 -15.07 6.37 -12.74
N PHE A 203 -14.52 6.63 -11.55
CA PHE A 203 -13.91 5.64 -10.65
C PHE A 203 -12.60 5.01 -11.14
N LEU A 204 -11.95 5.53 -12.18
CA LEU A 204 -10.59 5.12 -12.56
C LEU A 204 -9.60 6.22 -12.24
N SER A 205 -8.45 5.86 -11.67
CA SER A 205 -7.40 6.83 -11.41
C SER A 205 -6.60 7.13 -12.69
N PRO A 206 -6.36 8.42 -13.03
CA PRO A 206 -5.51 8.77 -14.18
C PRO A 206 -4.04 8.37 -13.94
N PHE A 207 -3.57 8.47 -12.69
CA PHE A 207 -2.23 8.11 -12.26
C PHE A 207 -2.32 7.37 -10.93
N GLY A 208 -1.85 6.13 -10.91
CA GLY A 208 -1.88 5.24 -9.76
C GLY A 208 -0.98 4.03 -10.01
N PRO A 209 -1.03 3.00 -9.16
CA PRO A 209 -0.24 1.79 -9.30
C PRO A 209 -0.32 1.16 -10.70
N ILE A 210 0.83 0.76 -11.24
CA ILE A 210 0.99 0.07 -12.53
C ILE A 210 1.73 -1.25 -12.35
N ILE A 211 1.66 -2.14 -13.34
CA ILE A 211 2.47 -3.36 -13.37
C ILE A 211 3.85 -2.95 -13.89
N ASP A 212 4.85 -2.92 -13.00
CA ASP A 212 6.23 -2.52 -13.32
C ASP A 212 7.22 -3.69 -13.30
N GLY A 213 6.78 -4.88 -12.87
CA GLY A 213 7.65 -6.05 -12.75
C GLY A 213 8.58 -5.99 -11.53
N ILE A 214 8.52 -4.91 -10.72
CA ILE A 214 9.44 -4.64 -9.61
C ILE A 214 8.66 -4.58 -8.29
N VAL A 215 7.81 -3.55 -8.13
CA VAL A 215 6.95 -3.39 -6.96
C VAL A 215 5.70 -4.24 -7.14
N VAL A 216 5.05 -4.12 -8.29
CA VAL A 216 3.87 -4.90 -8.68
C VAL A 216 4.27 -5.74 -9.87
N ILE A 217 4.52 -7.02 -9.62
CA ILE A 217 5.10 -7.92 -10.62
C ILE A 217 4.09 -8.22 -11.74
N GLU A 218 2.82 -8.39 -11.40
CA GLU A 218 1.77 -8.84 -12.32
C GLU A 218 0.37 -8.34 -11.86
N ASP A 219 -0.69 -8.61 -12.62
CA ASP A 219 -2.07 -8.32 -12.19
C ASP A 219 -2.34 -8.91 -10.79
N PRO A 220 -2.82 -8.10 -9.81
CA PRO A 220 -3.03 -8.55 -8.44
C PRO A 220 -3.90 -9.80 -8.32
N ARG A 221 -4.86 -10.03 -9.24
CA ARG A 221 -5.67 -11.26 -9.24
C ARG A 221 -4.79 -12.50 -9.44
N ILE A 222 -3.87 -12.43 -10.40
CA ILE A 222 -2.95 -13.53 -10.74
C ILE A 222 -2.00 -13.78 -9.56
N MET A 223 -1.46 -12.71 -8.97
CA MET A 223 -0.58 -12.78 -7.81
C MET A 223 -1.30 -13.46 -6.62
N MET A 224 -2.52 -13.04 -6.31
CA MET A 224 -3.32 -13.64 -5.24
C MET A 224 -3.68 -15.11 -5.51
N GLU A 225 -4.10 -15.46 -6.73
CA GLU A 225 -4.36 -16.85 -7.13
C GLU A 225 -3.12 -17.73 -6.95
N SER A 226 -1.95 -17.21 -7.33
CA SER A 226 -0.68 -17.93 -7.19
C SER A 226 -0.31 -18.17 -5.72
N MET A 227 -0.51 -17.17 -4.85
CA MET A 227 -0.29 -17.28 -3.41
C MET A 227 -1.25 -18.27 -2.75
N ALA A 228 -2.55 -18.20 -3.10
CA ALA A 228 -3.57 -19.10 -2.55
C ALA A 228 -3.26 -20.57 -2.90
N TYR A 229 -2.77 -20.83 -4.10
CA TYR A 229 -2.34 -22.16 -4.51
C TYR A 229 -1.10 -22.63 -3.72
N GLN A 230 -0.11 -21.76 -3.49
CA GLN A 230 1.07 -22.10 -2.69
C GLN A 230 0.70 -22.43 -1.23
N MET A 231 -0.17 -21.64 -0.60
CA MET A 231 -0.63 -21.89 0.78
C MET A 231 -1.42 -23.19 0.93
N THR A 232 -2.20 -23.58 -0.08
CA THR A 232 -2.93 -24.86 -0.06
C THR A 232 -2.03 -26.05 -0.39
N SER A 233 -0.97 -25.85 -1.18
CA SER A 233 0.02 -26.90 -1.45
C SER A 233 0.92 -27.24 -0.25
N SER A 234 1.20 -26.25 0.62
CA SER A 234 1.99 -26.46 1.86
C SER A 234 1.16 -26.98 3.04
N ARG A 235 -0.18 -26.87 2.98
CA ARG A 235 -1.15 -27.43 3.95
C ARG A 235 -2.10 -28.39 3.23
N SER A 236 -1.66 -29.63 2.98
CA SER A 236 -2.44 -30.57 2.14
C SER A 236 -3.84 -30.91 2.68
N SER A 237 -4.79 -31.04 1.74
CA SER A 237 -6.03 -31.85 1.73
C SER A 237 -7.28 -31.35 2.49
N SER A 238 -7.99 -30.31 1.99
CA SER A 238 -9.48 -30.21 2.12
C SER A 238 -10.18 -28.95 1.56
N LEU A 239 -9.51 -28.00 0.90
CA LEU A 239 -10.19 -26.82 0.36
C LEU A 239 -10.16 -26.81 -1.17
N ASN A 240 -11.26 -27.28 -1.78
CA ASN A 240 -11.55 -27.10 -3.19
C ASN A 240 -11.79 -25.61 -3.47
N VAL A 241 -10.76 -24.92 -3.96
CA VAL A 241 -10.95 -23.61 -4.59
C VAL A 241 -11.67 -23.86 -5.91
N TYR A 242 -12.95 -23.51 -5.98
CA TYR A 242 -13.69 -23.50 -7.24
C TYR A 242 -13.04 -22.48 -8.18
N SER A 243 -12.29 -22.99 -9.16
CA SER A 243 -11.73 -22.22 -10.25
C SER A 243 -12.85 -21.76 -11.18
N SER A 244 -13.42 -20.59 -10.95
CA SER A 244 -14.27 -19.89 -11.93
C SER A 244 -13.42 -19.15 -12.98
N THR A 245 -12.45 -19.87 -13.56
CA THR A 245 -11.69 -19.40 -14.73
C THR A 245 -12.48 -19.76 -15.99
N ASN A 246 -13.43 -18.91 -16.40
CA ASN A 246 -14.06 -19.08 -17.71
C ASN A 246 -14.49 -17.80 -18.44
N ILE A 247 -13.96 -16.63 -18.11
CA ILE A 247 -14.40 -15.39 -18.79
C ILE A 247 -13.30 -14.64 -19.58
N TYR A 248 -12.00 -14.84 -19.36
CA TYR A 248 -10.97 -14.13 -20.15
C TYR A 248 -9.73 -14.97 -20.47
N GLN A 249 -9.91 -16.07 -21.19
CA GLN A 249 -8.83 -16.95 -21.65
C GLN A 249 -8.52 -16.78 -23.14
N LYS A 250 -8.37 -15.53 -23.61
CA LYS A 250 -7.85 -15.26 -24.95
C LYS A 250 -6.68 -14.29 -24.90
N ASN A 251 -5.49 -14.84 -25.18
CA ASN A 251 -4.28 -14.18 -25.70
C ASN A 251 -3.06 -13.92 -24.79
N SER A 252 -2.74 -14.78 -23.80
CA SER A 252 -1.43 -14.68 -23.12
C SER A 252 -0.85 -16.00 -22.56
N THR A 253 -1.11 -17.14 -23.21
CA THR A 253 -0.85 -18.48 -22.67
C THR A 253 0.62 -18.85 -22.41
N GLN A 254 1.60 -18.21 -23.06
CA GLN A 254 3.02 -18.55 -22.86
C GLN A 254 3.73 -17.68 -21.81
N ARG A 255 3.48 -16.37 -21.80
CA ARG A 255 4.06 -15.45 -20.79
C ARG A 255 3.47 -15.69 -19.41
N TYR A 256 2.17 -16.01 -19.35
CA TYR A 256 1.48 -16.39 -18.12
C TYR A 256 2.12 -17.63 -17.50
N ALA A 257 2.38 -18.68 -18.29
CA ALA A 257 2.94 -19.93 -17.79
C ALA A 257 4.38 -19.79 -17.25
N SER A 258 5.24 -19.01 -17.92
CA SER A 258 6.63 -18.80 -17.49
C SER A 258 6.76 -17.88 -16.28
N LEU A 259 5.95 -16.82 -16.18
CA LEU A 259 5.89 -15.96 -15.00
C LEU A 259 5.28 -16.67 -13.80
N LYS A 260 4.25 -17.50 -14.01
CA LYS A 260 3.70 -18.39 -12.97
C LYS A 260 4.82 -19.25 -12.37
N ASN A 261 5.64 -19.89 -13.23
CA ASN A 261 6.82 -20.66 -12.80
C ASN A 261 7.82 -19.86 -11.97
N ALA A 262 8.16 -18.63 -12.39
CA ALA A 262 9.10 -17.79 -11.66
C ALA A 262 8.55 -17.29 -10.31
N LEU A 263 7.26 -16.93 -10.25
CA LEU A 263 6.57 -16.55 -9.02
C LEU A 263 6.37 -17.73 -8.06
N TRP A 264 6.29 -18.96 -8.60
CA TRP A 264 6.15 -20.19 -7.82
C TRP A 264 7.38 -20.57 -7.00
N GLU A 265 8.59 -20.23 -7.46
CA GLU A 265 9.83 -20.61 -6.77
C GLU A 265 10.13 -19.74 -5.53
N GLN A 266 9.54 -18.55 -5.40
CA GLN A 266 9.91 -17.58 -4.35
C GLN A 266 9.09 -17.66 -3.05
N GLY A 267 8.07 -18.53 -3.01
CA GLY A 267 7.13 -18.64 -1.88
C GLY A 267 6.27 -17.38 -1.69
N PRO A 268 5.33 -17.38 -0.72
CA PRO A 268 4.49 -16.22 -0.48
C PRO A 268 5.32 -15.02 -0.01
N TYR A 269 5.06 -13.84 -0.59
CA TYR A 269 5.73 -12.59 -0.20
C TYR A 269 5.24 -12.06 1.16
N PHE A 270 4.08 -12.51 1.62
CA PHE A 270 3.52 -12.20 2.91
C PHE A 270 2.96 -13.48 3.57
N ASP A 271 3.41 -13.74 4.80
CA ASP A 271 2.94 -14.83 5.66
C ASP A 271 2.58 -14.21 7.02
N GLY A 272 1.36 -13.68 7.11
CA GLY A 272 0.91 -12.92 8.27
C GLY A 272 -0.61 -12.74 8.30
N ASP A 273 -1.09 -12.09 9.35
CA ASP A 273 -2.53 -11.91 9.56
C ASP A 273 -3.06 -10.75 8.69
N ILE A 274 -4.10 -11.03 7.89
CA ILE A 274 -4.84 -10.03 7.11
C ILE A 274 -6.21 -9.83 7.74
N MET A 275 -6.49 -8.62 8.19
CA MET A 275 -7.82 -8.21 8.65
C MET A 275 -8.48 -7.28 7.63
N PHE A 276 -9.68 -7.65 7.17
CA PHE A 276 -10.51 -6.79 6.33
C PHE A 276 -11.54 -6.05 7.19
N GLY A 277 -11.53 -4.72 7.09
CA GLY A 277 -12.58 -3.85 7.60
C GLY A 277 -13.33 -3.23 6.43
N VAL A 278 -14.61 -3.53 6.28
CA VAL A 278 -15.47 -2.83 5.31
C VAL A 278 -16.45 -1.98 6.09
N THR A 279 -16.46 -0.67 5.86
CA THR A 279 -17.59 0.17 6.29
C THR A 279 -18.60 0.25 5.14
N GLN A 280 -19.86 -0.06 5.42
CA GLN A 280 -20.95 0.11 4.45
C GLN A 280 -21.28 1.59 4.19
N GLN A 281 -20.69 2.51 4.97
CA GLN A 281 -20.87 3.94 4.82
C GLN A 281 -19.53 4.63 4.56
N LEU A 282 -19.39 5.19 3.36
CA LEU A 282 -18.64 6.43 3.18
C LEU A 282 -19.41 7.51 3.95
N ILE A 283 -19.08 7.71 5.22
CA ILE A 283 -19.54 8.89 5.95
C ILE A 283 -18.51 9.98 5.58
N PRO A 284 -18.86 10.99 4.77
CA PRO A 284 -18.05 12.19 4.74
C PRO A 284 -17.91 12.68 6.18
N LEU A 285 -16.66 12.85 6.63
CA LEU A 285 -16.33 13.41 7.95
C LEU A 285 -16.95 14.79 8.21
N ASN A 286 -17.64 15.38 7.23
CA ASN A 286 -18.32 16.67 7.29
C ASN A 286 -19.86 16.58 7.41
N ILE A 287 -20.46 15.42 7.72
CA ILE A 287 -21.92 15.35 7.94
C ILE A 287 -22.33 15.90 9.31
N PHE A 288 -21.47 15.78 10.32
CA PHE A 288 -21.80 16.20 11.67
C PHE A 288 -21.34 17.64 11.92
N ASN A 289 -22.24 18.45 12.47
CA ASN A 289 -21.84 19.73 13.03
C ASN A 289 -21.20 19.50 14.42
N GLY A 290 -20.42 20.46 14.92
CA GLY A 290 -19.71 20.31 16.20
C GLY A 290 -20.62 20.11 17.44
N GLN A 291 -21.94 20.30 17.30
CA GLN A 291 -22.90 19.94 18.36
C GLN A 291 -23.26 18.44 18.30
N GLU A 292 -23.45 17.89 17.10
CA GLU A 292 -23.77 16.47 16.90
C GLU A 292 -22.60 15.55 17.23
N GLU A 293 -21.36 16.01 17.05
CA GLU A 293 -20.16 15.29 17.52
C GLU A 293 -20.13 15.17 19.05
N ARG A 294 -20.61 16.20 19.77
CA ARG A 294 -20.51 16.30 21.23
C ARG A 294 -21.70 15.70 21.97
N PHE A 295 -22.90 15.77 21.36
CA PHE A 295 -24.16 15.40 22.00
C PHE A 295 -24.91 14.28 21.26
N GLY A 296 -24.36 13.79 20.15
CA GLY A 296 -24.99 12.78 19.31
C GLY A 296 -25.99 13.38 18.30
N ILE A 297 -26.40 12.54 17.35
CA ILE A 297 -27.31 12.93 16.27
C ILE A 297 -28.71 13.20 16.84
N SER A 298 -29.29 14.35 16.51
CA SER A 298 -30.67 14.67 16.87
C SER A 298 -31.66 13.65 16.28
N ILE A 299 -32.78 13.40 16.97
CA ILE A 299 -33.79 12.44 16.52
C ILE A 299 -34.34 12.79 15.13
N GLU A 300 -34.47 14.09 14.83
CA GLU A 300 -34.96 14.60 13.55
C GLU A 300 -33.96 14.37 12.42
N HIS A 301 -32.67 14.66 12.65
CA HIS A 301 -31.63 14.41 11.66
C HIS A 301 -31.47 12.91 11.41
N ARG A 302 -31.50 12.08 12.47
CA ARG A 302 -31.49 10.61 12.35
C ARG A 302 -32.64 10.11 11.47
N ASN A 303 -33.86 10.61 11.70
CA ASN A 303 -35.03 10.23 10.92
C ASN A 303 -34.92 10.68 9.46
N ARG A 304 -34.33 11.85 9.19
CA ARG A 304 -34.08 12.33 7.82
C ARG A 304 -33.10 11.43 7.08
N ILE A 305 -31.98 11.07 7.71
CA ILE A 305 -30.98 10.16 7.16
C ILE A 305 -31.63 8.80 6.85
N LEU A 306 -32.38 8.22 7.79
CA LEU A 306 -33.07 6.95 7.59
C LEU A 306 -34.09 6.99 6.46
N ARG A 307 -34.89 8.07 6.35
CA ARG A 307 -35.84 8.24 5.24
C ARG A 307 -35.13 8.34 3.89
N THR A 308 -34.03 9.09 3.82
CA THR A 308 -33.24 9.20 2.58
C THR A 308 -32.61 7.86 2.20
N LEU A 309 -32.09 7.11 3.17
CA LEU A 309 -31.54 5.77 2.95
C LEU A 309 -32.60 4.80 2.42
N ILE A 310 -33.76 4.74 3.07
CA ILE A 310 -34.88 3.87 2.67
C ILE A 310 -35.34 4.22 1.25
N ARG A 311 -35.50 5.53 0.95
CA ARG A 311 -35.90 5.98 -0.39
C ARG A 311 -34.88 5.56 -1.46
N ASN A 312 -33.59 5.80 -1.21
CA ASN A 312 -32.55 5.47 -2.18
C ASN A 312 -32.41 3.94 -2.39
N LEU A 313 -32.56 3.14 -1.32
CA LEU A 313 -32.59 1.67 -1.41
C LEU A 313 -33.80 1.18 -2.20
N PHE A 314 -34.98 1.77 -1.95
CA PHE A 314 -36.19 1.47 -2.69
C PHE A 314 -36.02 1.79 -4.18
N ASP A 315 -35.57 3.01 -4.52
CA ASP A 315 -35.34 3.45 -5.90
C ASP A 315 -34.32 2.55 -6.62
N PHE A 316 -33.23 2.16 -5.93
CA PHE A 316 -32.20 1.29 -6.47
C PHE A 316 -32.73 -0.12 -6.78
N HIS A 317 -33.51 -0.70 -5.87
CA HIS A 317 -34.09 -2.04 -6.04
C HIS A 317 -35.41 -2.04 -6.80
N GLN A 318 -35.94 -0.88 -7.17
CA GLN A 318 -37.22 -0.74 -7.86
C GLN A 318 -37.23 -1.57 -9.15
N GLN A 319 -36.14 -1.55 -9.92
CA GLN A 319 -36.02 -2.36 -11.13
C GLN A 319 -35.94 -3.88 -10.85
N THR A 320 -35.44 -4.29 -9.69
CA THR A 320 -35.40 -5.72 -9.32
C THR A 320 -36.76 -6.22 -8.81
N ILE A 321 -37.55 -5.34 -8.20
CA ILE A 321 -38.89 -5.64 -7.65
C ILE A 321 -39.95 -5.78 -8.76
N PHE A 322 -39.86 -4.98 -9.84
CA PHE A 322 -40.84 -5.00 -10.94
C PHE A 322 -40.54 -6.05 -12.04
N TRP A 323 -39.47 -6.84 -11.91
CA TRP A 323 -39.08 -7.89 -12.87
C TRP A 323 -39.25 -9.32 -12.34
N THR A 324 -39.90 -9.49 -11.18
CA THR A 324 -40.50 -10.74 -10.69
C THR A 324 -42.02 -10.65 -10.75
#